data_AF-A0A4V5MV38-F1
#
_entry.id   AF-A0A4V5MV38-F1
#
_cell.length_a   1.000
_cell.length_b   1.000
_cell.length_c   1.000
_cell.angle_alpha   90.00
_cell.angle_beta   90.00
_cell.angle_gamma   90.00
#
_symmetry.space_group_name_H-M   'P 1'
#
loop_
_entity.id
_entity.type
_entity.pdbx_description
1 polymer ?
#
loop_
_entity_poly.entity_id
_entity_poly.type
_entity_poly.pdbx_seq_one_letter_code
_entity_poly.pdbx_strand_id
1 'polypeptide(L)' 'MIELLISACTLSTQLSHPLPQCREFSLLYDAREVSVMTCMVHGQPQVALWKEAHPAWDVERWQCRTRDFRESRV' A
#
# COMPACT_ATOMS: atom_id res chain seq x y z
N MET A 1 -4.64 -1.51 14.75
CA MET A 1 -3.90 -0.51 13.94
C MET A 1 -4.74 -0.13 12.75
N ILE A 2 -4.52 1.05 12.17
CA ILE A 2 -5.05 1.40 10.84
C ILE A 2 -3.95 1.15 9.83
N GLU A 3 -4.29 0.66 8.64
CA GLU A 3 -3.34 0.55 7.55
C GLU A 3 -3.84 1.22 6.28
N LEU A 4 -2.92 1.87 5.59
CA LEU A 4 -3.02 2.19 4.17
C LEU A 4 -2.34 1.07 3.40
N LEU A 5 -3.15 0.19 2.82
CA LEU A 5 -2.69 -0.91 1.98
C LEU A 5 -2.55 -0.42 0.54
N ILE A 6 -1.38 -0.62 -0.05
CA ILE A 6 -1.07 -0.28 -1.43
C ILE A 6 -0.79 -1.58 -2.18
N SER A 7 -1.59 -1.89 -3.19
CA SER A 7 -1.33 -2.98 -4.12
C SER A 7 -0.60 -2.40 -5.33
N ALA A 8 0.60 -2.88 -5.60
CA ALA A 8 1.42 -2.39 -6.70
C ALA A 8 2.10 -3.52 -7.45
N CYS A 9 2.31 -3.35 -8.75
CA CYS A 9 2.95 -4.34 -9.62
C CYS A 9 4.26 -3.79 -10.18
N THR A 10 5.25 -4.66 -10.38
CA THR A 10 6.54 -4.26 -10.96
C THR A 10 6.34 -3.79 -12.40
N LEU A 11 6.95 -2.67 -12.77
CA LEU A 11 7.03 -2.22 -14.15
C LEU A 11 7.85 -3.23 -14.96
N SER A 12 7.18 -3.95 -15.86
CA SER A 12 7.75 -4.99 -16.74
C SER A 12 8.68 -4.38 -17.82
N THR A 13 9.75 -3.73 -17.40
CA THR A 13 10.78 -3.17 -18.29
C THR A 13 11.89 -4.18 -18.58
N GLN A 14 11.94 -5.30 -17.86
CA GLN A 14 12.95 -6.34 -18.05
C GLN A 14 12.44 -7.46 -18.96
N LEU A 15 13.04 -7.57 -20.15
CA LEU A 15 12.80 -8.60 -21.17
C LEU A 15 12.97 -10.06 -20.67
N SER A 16 13.48 -10.25 -19.45
CA SER A 16 13.79 -11.56 -18.86
C SER A 16 12.69 -12.09 -17.92
N HIS A 17 11.71 -11.28 -17.53
CA HIS A 17 10.61 -11.69 -16.65
C HIS A 17 9.27 -11.17 -17.20
N PRO A 18 8.53 -11.99 -17.96
CA PRO A 18 7.38 -11.52 -18.75
C PRO A 18 6.12 -11.22 -17.93
N LEU A 19 6.12 -11.48 -16.62
CA LEU A 19 4.94 -11.34 -15.76
C LEU A 19 5.17 -10.22 -14.73
N PRO A 20 4.32 -9.19 -14.68
CA PRO A 20 4.37 -8.19 -13.62
C PRO A 20 4.14 -8.87 -12.28
N GLN A 21 5.07 -8.67 -11.34
CA GLN A 21 4.95 -9.20 -9.98
C GLN A 21 4.19 -8.19 -9.12
N CYS A 22 3.02 -8.57 -8.64
CA CYS A 22 2.20 -7.73 -7.78
C CYS A 22 2.46 -8.04 -6.31
N ARG A 23 2.54 -6.99 -5.48
CA ARG A 23 2.77 -7.08 -4.05
C ARG A 23 1.96 -6.04 -3.30
N GLU A 24 1.60 -6.37 -2.06
CA GLU A 24 0.97 -5.45 -1.13
C GLU A 24 2.00 -4.79 -0.21
N PHE A 25 1.83 -3.49 0.03
CA PHE A 25 2.66 -2.67 0.91
C PHE A 25 1.74 -1.97 1.92
N SER A 26 2.03 -2.11 3.20
CA SER A 26 1.23 -1.48 4.26
C SER A 26 1.99 -0.32 4.90
N LEU A 27 1.38 0.86 4.93
CA LEU A 27 1.76 1.92 5.85
C LEU A 27 0.85 1.83 7.07
N LEU A 28 1.45 1.73 8.25
CA LEU A 28 0.74 1.47 9.50
C LEU A 28 0.64 2.73 10.34
N TYR A 29 -0.54 2.97 10.89
CA TYR A 29 -0.83 4.08 11.77
C TYR A 29 -1.38 3.57 13.10
N ASP A 30 -1.04 4.27 14.18
CA ASP A 30 -1.66 4.02 15.48
C ASP A 30 -3.14 4.43 15.41
N ALA A 31 -4.02 3.52 15.83
CA ALA A 31 -5.46 3.75 15.83
C ALA A 31 -5.90 4.76 16.91
N ARG A 32 -5.01 5.13 17.85
CA ARG A 32 -5.22 6.21 18.82
C ARG A 32 -5.00 7.59 18.20
N GLU A 33 -4.23 7.67 17.12
CA GLU A 33 -3.83 8.93 16.48
C GLU A 33 -4.54 9.15 15.14
N VAL A 34 -4.76 8.07 14.38
CA VAL A 34 -5.32 8.13 13.03
C VAL A 34 -6.56 7.25 12.95
N SER A 35 -7.69 7.86 12.60
CA SER A 35 -8.93 7.14 12.27
C SER A 35 -8.91 6.64 10.81
N VAL A 36 -9.78 5.69 10.46
CA VAL A 36 -9.96 5.26 9.06
C VAL A 36 -10.34 6.44 8.15
N MET A 37 -11.21 7.34 8.62
CA MET A 37 -11.62 8.51 7.84
C MET A 37 -10.46 9.47 7.61
N THR A 38 -9.62 9.68 8.63
CA THR A 38 -8.39 10.48 8.51
C THR A 38 -7.43 9.85 7.49
N CYS A 39 -7.23 8.53 7.56
CA CYS A 39 -6.43 7.80 6.58
C CYS A 39 -7.00 7.96 5.16
N MET A 40 -8.31 7.87 4.96
CA MET A 40 -8.92 8.03 3.64
C MET A 40 -8.72 9.44 3.07
N VAL A 41 -8.89 10.48 3.89
CA VAL A 41 -8.69 11.89 3.48
C VAL A 41 -7.22 12.16 3.10
N HIS A 42 -6.27 11.60 3.85
CA HIS A 42 -4.84 11.80 3.62
C HIS A 42 -4.17 10.66 2.82
N GLY A 43 -4.93 9.66 2.36
CA GLY A 43 -4.38 8.46 1.76
C GLY A 43 -3.75 8.72 0.40
N GLN A 44 -4.44 9.48 -0.46
CA GLN A 44 -3.93 9.85 -1.79
C GLN A 44 -2.53 10.51 -1.76
N PRO A 45 -2.28 11.58 -0.98
CA PRO A 45 -0.95 12.18 -0.95
C PRO A 45 0.11 11.22 -0.38
N GLN A 46 -0.24 10.35 0.57
CA GLN A 46 0.69 9.31 1.07
C GLN A 46 1.03 8.28 -0.02
N VAL A 47 0.05 7.87 -0.83
CA VAL A 47 0.28 6.98 -1.98
C VAL A 47 1.15 7.66 -3.04
N ALA A 48 0.98 8.96 -3.27
CA ALA A 48 1.82 9.70 -4.21
C ALA A 48 3.29 9.73 -3.74
N LEU A 49 3.54 10.08 -2.48
CA LEU A 49 4.88 10.03 -1.88
C LEU A 49 5.48 8.62 -1.94
N TRP A 50 4.66 7.60 -1.66
CA TRP A 50 5.09 6.21 -1.79
C TRP A 50 5.50 5.88 -3.22
N LYS A 51 4.73 6.29 -4.23
CA LYS A 51 5.04 6.07 -5.65
C LYS A 51 6.36 6.74 -6.07
N GLU A 52 6.60 7.97 -5.62
CA GLU A 52 7.87 8.68 -5.86
C GLU A 52 9.07 7.93 -5.26
N ALA A 53 8.90 7.33 -4.08
CA ALA A 53 9.94 6.52 -3.44
C ALA A 53 10.12 5.12 -4.06
N HIS A 54 9.15 4.63 -4.85
CA HIS A 54 9.13 3.28 -5.41
C HIS A 54 8.96 3.30 -6.95
N PRO A 55 9.91 3.89 -7.71
CA PRO A 55 9.74 4.10 -9.15
C PRO A 55 9.70 2.83 -9.99
N ALA A 56 10.11 1.67 -9.43
CA ALA A 56 10.02 0.36 -10.09
C ALA A 56 8.62 -0.27 -10.02
N TRP A 57 7.70 0.34 -9.26
CA TRP A 57 6.37 -0.19 -9.00
C TRP A 57 5.31 0.76 -9.54
N ASP A 58 4.24 0.20 -10.09
CA ASP A 58 3.03 0.94 -10.42
C ASP A 58 1.89 0.58 -9.48
N VAL A 59 1.20 1.59 -8.96
CA VAL A 59 0.12 1.43 -7.99
C VAL A 59 -1.17 1.07 -8.71
N GLU A 60 -1.71 -0.11 -8.45
CA GLU A 60 -2.97 -0.59 -9.02
C GLU A 60 -4.18 -0.16 -8.17
N ARG A 61 -4.03 -0.25 -6.84
CA ARG A 61 -5.08 0.04 -5.88
C ARG A 61 -4.50 0.44 -4.55
N TRP A 62 -5.24 1.24 -3.81
CA TRP A 62 -4.97 1.46 -2.40
C TRP A 62 -6.28 1.54 -1.61
N GLN A 63 -6.21 1.26 -0.32
CA GLN A 63 -7.34 1.38 0.60
C GLN A 63 -6.86 1.59 2.03
N CYS A 64 -7.63 2.35 2.80
CA CYS A 64 -7.47 2.38 4.25
C CYS A 64 -8.40 1.36 4.90
N ARG A 65 -7.86 0.54 5.81
CA ARG A 65 -8.65 -0.42 6.60
C ARG A 65 -8.13 -0.54 8.02
N THR A 66 -9.00 -1.01 8.91
CA THR A 66 -8.56 -1.50 10.22
C THR A 66 -7.77 -2.79 10.01
N ARG A 67 -6.54 -2.84 10.51
CA ARG A 67 -5.73 -4.05 10.47
C ARG A 67 -6.06 -4.91 11.69
N ASP A 68 -6.77 -6.01 11.44
CA ASP A 68 -7.01 -7.04 12.44
C ASP A 68 -5.72 -7.86 12.63
N PHE A 69 -5.11 -7.77 13.81
CA PHE A 69 -3.88 -8.51 14.13
C PHE A 69 -4.05 -10.03 14.18
N ARG A 70 -5.28 -10.53 14.01
CA ARG A 70 -5.59 -11.96 14.11
C ARG A 70 -5.21 -12.75 12.84
N GLU A 71 -5.07 -12.09 11.70
CA GLU A 71 -4.78 -12.74 10.41
C GLU A 71 -3.30 -12.97 10.11
N SER A 72 -2.37 -12.36 10.88
CA SER A 72 -0.91 -12.51 10.66
C SER A 72 -0.29 -13.71 11.41
N ARG A 73 -1.10 -14.63 11.94
CA ARG A 73 -0.69 -15.89 12.60
C ARG A 73 -1.36 -17.09 11.94
N VAL A 74 -1.04 -17.36 10.68
CA VAL A 74 -1.23 -18.67 10.02
C VAL A 74 0.01 -18.95 9.19
#